data_AF-A0A1I6RNC3-F1
#
_entry.id   AF-A0A1I6RNC3-F1
#
_cell.length_a   1.000
_cell.length_b   1.000
_cell.length_c   1.000
_cell.angle_alpha   90.00
_cell.angle_beta   90.00
_cell.angle_gamma   90.00
#
_symmetry.space_group_name_H-M   'P 1'
#
loop_
_entity.id
_entity.type
_entity.pdbx_description
1 polymer ?
#
loop_
_entity_poly.entity_id
_entity_poly.type
_entity_poly.pdbx_seq_one_letter_code
_entity_poly.pdbx_strand_id
1 'polypeptide(L)'
;MGDQPHPFHAVAGLAAKRGLKDLKIKEERGGAYVRLYQNTPPLFFKHRNDPSDSFDRESFNDFKRILLSEEDCTDGPEATIALIRSLLEKFADYTSQRS
;
A
#
# COMPACT_ATOMS: atom_id res chain seq x y z
N MET A 1 -15.49 18.47 6.72
CA MET A 1 -14.45 17.77 7.51
C MET A 1 -13.86 16.72 6.61
N GLY A 2 -12.65 16.92 6.09
CA GLY A 2 -12.09 15.96 5.14
C GLY A 2 -10.69 16.25 4.61
N ASP A 3 -9.90 17.15 5.23
CA ASP A 3 -8.54 17.49 4.78
C ASP A 3 -7.45 16.69 5.52
N GLN A 4 -7.78 15.54 6.13
CA GLN A 4 -6.72 14.69 6.67
C GLN A 4 -6.05 13.95 5.52
N PRO A 5 -4.75 14.16 5.29
CA PRO A 5 -4.02 13.49 4.22
C PRO A 5 -4.06 11.98 4.46
N HIS A 6 -4.26 11.22 3.38
CA HIS A 6 -4.30 9.76 3.45
C HIS A 6 -3.02 9.22 4.14
N PRO A 7 -3.13 8.26 5.09
CA PRO A 7 -1.99 7.80 5.89
C PRO A 7 -0.80 7.31 5.04
N PHE A 8 -1.09 6.77 3.86
CA PHE A 8 -0.07 6.28 2.94
C PHE A 8 0.88 7.35 2.40
N HIS A 9 0.52 8.64 2.36
CA HIS A 9 1.46 9.69 1.97
C HIS A 9 2.63 9.79 2.96
N ALA A 10 2.31 9.79 4.26
CA ALA A 10 3.31 9.81 5.32
C ALA A 10 4.16 8.53 5.32
N VAL A 11 3.52 7.38 5.10
CA VAL A 11 4.22 6.07 4.98
C VAL A 11 5.19 6.08 3.80
N ALA A 12 4.77 6.50 2.60
CA ALA A 12 5.63 6.55 1.42
C ALA A 12 6.83 7.49 1.62
N GLY A 13 6.59 8.67 2.21
CA GLY A 13 7.65 9.63 2.51
C GLY A 13 8.68 9.11 3.52
N LEU A 14 8.27 8.24 4.44
CA LEU A 14 9.15 7.68 5.47
C LEU A 14 9.77 6.34 5.06
N ALA A 15 9.10 5.54 4.23
CA ALA A 15 9.54 4.23 3.77
C ALA A 15 10.93 4.25 3.15
N ALA A 16 11.20 5.22 2.25
CA ALA A 16 12.51 5.38 1.63
C ALA A 16 13.63 5.65 2.66
N LYS A 17 13.34 6.43 3.72
CA LYS A 17 14.28 6.70 4.82
C LYS A 17 14.51 5.48 5.71
N ARG A 18 13.56 4.55 5.75
CA ARG A 18 13.60 3.30 6.54
C ARG A 18 14.08 2.09 5.74
N GLY A 19 14.56 2.29 4.50
CA GLY A 19 15.16 1.24 3.67
C GLY A 19 14.19 0.57 2.69
N LEU A 20 12.90 0.89 2.72
CA LEU A 20 11.89 0.42 1.76
C LEU A 20 11.85 1.33 0.53
N LYS A 21 12.95 1.33 -0.25
CA LYS A 21 13.09 2.20 -1.44
C LYS A 21 12.18 1.80 -2.61
N ASP A 22 11.77 0.54 -2.64
CA ASP A 22 10.93 -0.02 -3.70
C ASP A 22 9.43 0.15 -3.43
N LEU A 23 9.05 0.57 -2.21
CA LEU A 23 7.68 0.89 -1.86
C LEU A 23 7.31 2.24 -2.46
N LYS A 24 6.35 2.22 -3.38
CA LYS A 24 5.86 3.38 -4.12
C LYS A 24 4.43 3.68 -3.73
N ILE A 25 4.03 4.94 -3.95
CA ILE A 25 2.65 5.38 -3.82
C ILE A 25 2.06 5.61 -5.21
N LYS A 26 0.84 5.17 -5.43
CA LYS A 26 0.04 5.51 -6.60
C LYS A 26 -1.20 6.25 -6.13
N GLU A 27 -1.44 7.39 -6.74
CA GLU A 27 -2.60 8.25 -6.48
C GLU A 27 -3.37 8.43 -7.79
N GLU A 28 -4.69 8.29 -7.75
CA GLU A 28 -5.56 8.55 -8.89
C GLU A 28 -6.78 9.38 -8.49
N ARG A 29 -7.39 9.99 -9.50
CA ARG A 29 -8.60 10.81 -9.39
C ARG A 29 -8.48 11.93 -8.33
N GLY A 30 -7.32 12.58 -8.29
CA GLY A 30 -7.06 13.72 -7.40
C GLY A 30 -7.08 13.36 -5.92
N GLY A 31 -6.48 12.24 -5.54
CA GLY A 31 -6.34 11.84 -4.12
C GLY A 31 -7.43 10.92 -3.60
N ALA A 32 -8.48 10.67 -4.39
CA ALA A 32 -9.56 9.78 -3.97
C ALA A 32 -9.15 8.29 -3.92
N TYR A 33 -8.09 7.92 -4.63
CA TYR A 33 -7.56 6.56 -4.67
C TYR A 33 -6.08 6.57 -4.40
N VAL A 34 -5.69 6.13 -3.20
CA VAL A 34 -4.29 6.06 -2.78
C VAL A 34 -3.92 4.62 -2.49
N ARG A 35 -2.84 4.11 -3.11
CA ARG A 35 -2.32 2.76 -2.88
C ARG A 35 -0.82 2.83 -2.63
N LEU A 36 -0.34 2.02 -1.69
CA LEU A 36 1.08 1.68 -1.64
C LEU A 36 1.30 0.42 -2.44
N TYR A 37 2.41 0.31 -3.14
CA TYR A 37 2.72 -0.89 -3.91
C TYR A 37 4.21 -1.10 -4.06
N GLN A 38 4.60 -2.34 -4.32
CA GLN A 38 5.95 -2.74 -4.66
C GLN A 38 5.88 -3.84 -5.72
N ASN A 39 6.84 -3.85 -6.65
CA ASN A 39 6.84 -4.79 -7.77
C ASN A 39 7.43 -6.17 -7.42
N THR A 40 8.34 -6.22 -6.44
CA THR A 40 9.06 -7.45 -6.06
C THR A 40 9.16 -7.55 -4.54
N PRO A 41 8.35 -8.39 -3.86
CA PRO A 41 7.23 -9.15 -4.42
C PRO A 41 6.09 -8.23 -4.93
N PRO A 42 5.28 -8.67 -5.90
CA PRO A 42 4.20 -7.85 -6.46
C PRO A 42 3.03 -7.76 -5.47
N LEU A 43 3.09 -6.77 -4.57
CA LEU A 43 2.07 -6.48 -3.57
C LEU A 43 1.55 -5.06 -3.73
N PHE A 44 0.25 -4.87 -3.47
CA PHE A 44 -0.29 -3.55 -3.21
C PHE A 44 -1.11 -3.53 -1.93
N PHE A 45 -1.00 -2.43 -1.20
CA PHE A 45 -1.69 -2.17 0.04
C PHE A 45 -2.79 -1.16 -0.22
N LYS A 46 -3.96 -1.46 0.30
CA LYS A 46 -5.16 -0.64 0.22
C LYS A 46 -5.66 -0.39 1.63
N HIS A 47 -6.00 0.86 1.95
CA HIS A 47 -6.63 1.16 3.22
C HIS A 47 -8.07 0.62 3.21
N ARG A 48 -8.54 0.03 4.31
CA ARG A 48 -9.83 -0.66 4.37
C ARG A 48 -11.01 0.26 4.04
N ASN A 49 -10.90 1.53 4.42
CA ASN A 49 -11.93 2.53 4.16
C ASN A 49 -11.84 3.14 2.75
N ASP A 50 -10.83 2.77 1.94
CA ASP A 50 -10.71 3.27 0.58
C ASP A 50 -11.76 2.66 -0.35
N PRO A 51 -12.32 3.45 -1.27
CA PRO A 51 -13.26 2.97 -2.27
C PRO A 51 -12.65 1.83 -3.11
N SER A 52 -13.49 0.86 -3.46
CA SER A 52 -13.17 -0.17 -4.45
C SER A 52 -13.66 0.27 -5.82
N ASP A 53 -12.78 0.18 -6.80
CA ASP A 53 -13.04 0.65 -8.17
C ASP A 53 -12.21 -0.17 -9.17
N SER A 54 -12.54 -0.05 -10.46
CA SER A 54 -11.84 -0.73 -11.55
C SER A 54 -10.34 -0.40 -11.58
N PHE A 55 -9.94 0.76 -11.06
CA PHE A 55 -8.55 1.17 -10.88
C PHE A 55 -7.66 0.09 -10.23
N ASP A 56 -8.14 -0.56 -9.16
CA ASP A 56 -7.38 -1.61 -8.46
C ASP A 56 -7.08 -2.77 -9.43
N ARG A 57 -8.05 -3.12 -10.29
CA ARG A 57 -7.88 -4.18 -11.29
C ARG A 57 -6.99 -3.74 -12.45
N GLU A 58 -7.17 -2.53 -12.95
CA GLU A 58 -6.43 -2.00 -14.09
C GLU A 58 -4.94 -1.78 -13.77
N SER A 59 -4.63 -1.34 -12.56
CA SER A 59 -3.24 -1.02 -12.16
C SER A 59 -2.52 -2.15 -11.44
N PHE A 60 -3.24 -3.06 -10.79
CA PHE A 60 -2.67 -4.05 -9.88
C PHE A 60 -3.18 -5.48 -10.15
N ASN A 61 -3.55 -5.77 -11.40
CA ASN A 61 -4.12 -7.07 -11.78
C ASN A 61 -3.27 -8.27 -11.32
N ASP A 62 -1.95 -8.11 -11.40
CA ASP A 62 -0.96 -9.17 -11.12
C ASP A 62 -0.32 -9.02 -9.74
N PHE A 63 -0.86 -8.15 -8.89
CA PHE A 63 -0.36 -7.90 -7.55
C PHE A 63 -1.28 -8.54 -6.53
N LYS A 64 -0.71 -9.04 -5.43
CA LYS A 64 -1.50 -9.44 -4.27
C LYS A 64 -2.03 -8.20 -3.57
N ARG A 65 -3.36 -8.12 -3.43
CA ARG A 65 -4.00 -7.11 -2.58
C ARG A 65 -3.84 -7.46 -1.10
N ILE A 66 -3.32 -6.53 -0.33
CA ILE A 66 -3.31 -6.54 1.13
C ILE A 66 -4.18 -5.38 1.64
N LEU A 67 -5.15 -5.68 2.50
CA LEU A 67 -5.99 -4.66 3.13
C LEU A 67 -5.38 -4.29 4.48
N LEU A 68 -5.09 -3.01 4.67
CA LEU A 68 -4.67 -2.45 5.96
C LEU A 68 -5.89 -1.79 6.61
N SER A 69 -6.19 -2.21 7.83
CA SER A 69 -7.24 -1.58 8.64
C SER A 69 -6.84 -0.18 9.10
N GLU A 70 -7.79 0.54 9.69
CA GLU A 70 -7.51 1.81 10.35
C GLU A 70 -6.51 1.61 11.50
N GLU A 71 -6.69 0.56 12.32
CA GLU A 71 -5.79 0.21 13.43
C GLU A 71 -4.34 -0.03 12.96
N ASP A 72 -4.15 -0.69 11.83
CA ASP A 72 -2.83 -0.91 11.21
C ASP A 72 -2.11 0.41 10.82
N CYS A 73 -2.87 1.51 10.73
CA CYS A 73 -2.40 2.84 10.37
C CYS A 73 -2.44 3.85 11.54
N THR A 74 -3.15 3.54 12.63
CA THR A 74 -3.38 4.45 13.77
C THR A 74 -2.11 4.76 14.55
N ASP A 75 -1.21 3.79 14.69
CA ASP A 75 0.07 3.94 15.41
C ASP A 75 1.13 4.76 14.63
N GLY A 76 0.73 5.30 13.49
CA GLY A 76 1.53 6.20 12.66
C GLY A 76 2.42 5.48 11.65
N PRO A 77 3.13 6.27 10.80
CA PRO A 77 3.80 5.74 9.62
C PRO A 77 4.94 4.77 9.95
N GLU A 78 5.57 4.86 11.14
CA GLU A 78 6.62 3.92 11.53
C GLU A 78 6.09 2.51 11.81
N ALA A 79 4.98 2.41 12.56
CA ALA A 79 4.33 1.14 12.83
C ALA A 79 3.81 0.50 11.55
N THR A 80 3.18 1.30 10.67
CA THR A 80 2.70 0.81 9.37
C THR A 80 3.86 0.35 8.47
N ILE A 81 5.01 1.05 8.48
CA ILE A 81 6.21 0.60 7.76
C ILE A 81 6.72 -0.75 8.29
N ALA A 82 6.76 -0.94 9.60
CA ALA A 82 7.19 -2.20 10.19
C ALA A 82 6.26 -3.35 9.79
N LEU A 83 4.94 -3.11 9.81
CA LEU A 83 3.95 -4.07 9.33
C LEU A 83 4.12 -4.38 7.84
N ILE A 84 4.26 -3.36 6.98
CA ILE A 84 4.49 -3.53 5.54
C ILE A 84 5.75 -4.36 5.29
N ARG A 85 6.83 -4.11 6.04
CA ARG A 85 8.06 -4.90 5.92
C ARG A 85 7.82 -6.37 6.24
N SER A 86 7.16 -6.68 7.35
CA SER A 86 6.81 -8.07 7.70
C SER A 86 5.89 -8.73 6.67
N LEU A 87 5.00 -7.96 6.03
CA LEU A 87 4.15 -8.46 4.94
C LEU A 87 4.96 -8.74 3.66
N LEU A 88 5.89 -7.85 3.30
CA LEU A 88 6.79 -8.06 2.17
C LEU A 88 7.66 -9.30 2.37
N GLU A 89 8.19 -9.52 3.58
CA GLU A 89 8.93 -10.73 3.93
C GLU A 89 8.04 -11.98 3.86
N LYS A 90 6.83 -11.91 4.43
CA LYS A 90 5.86 -13.03 4.41
C LYS A 90 5.46 -13.44 3.00
N PHE A 91 5.40 -12.50 2.07
CA PHE A 91 5.01 -12.75 0.68
C PHE A 91 6.18 -12.65 -0.29
N ALA A 92 7.43 -12.81 0.17
CA ALA A 92 8.62 -12.72 -0.68
C ALA A 92 8.57 -13.68 -1.88
N ASP A 93 8.02 -14.88 -1.68
CA ASP A 93 7.86 -15.91 -2.72
C ASP A 93 6.53 -15.81 -3.50
N TYR A 94 5.76 -14.73 -3.30
CA TYR A 94 4.51 -14.56 -4.02
C TYR A 94 4.77 -14.40 -5.53
N THR A 95 4.23 -15.34 -6.29
CA THR A 95 4.14 -15.28 -7.75
C THR A 95 2.67 -15.17 -8.13
N SER A 96 2.34 -14.22 -9.01
CA SER A 96 0.98 -14.09 -9.53
C SER A 96 0.63 -15.36 -10.31
N GLN A 97 -0.43 -16.05 -9.90
CA GLN A 97 -0.95 -17.23 -10.60
C GLN A 97 -2.01 -16.88 -11.66
N ARG A 98 -2.18 -15.59 -12.00
CA ARG A 98 -3.11 -15.17 -13.05
C ARG A 98 -2.48 -15.41 -14.42
N SER A 99 -2.77 -16.60 -14.95
CA SER A 99 -2.56 -17.01 -16.35
C SER A 99 -3.53 -16.31 -17.30
#